data_AF-A0AAD4HWP5-F1
#
_entry.id   AF-A0AAD4HWP5-F1
#
_cell.length_a   1.000
_cell.length_b   1.000
_cell.length_c   1.000
_cell.angle_alpha   90.00
_cell.angle_beta   90.00
_cell.angle_gamma   90.00
#
_symmetry.space_group_name_H-M   'P 1'
#
loop_
_entity.id
_entity.type
_entity.pdbx_description
1 polymer ?
#
loop_
_entity_poly.entity_id
_entity_poly.type
_entity_poly.pdbx_seq_one_letter_code
_entity_poly.pdbx_strand_id
1 'polypeptide(L)'
;MPPSSHKTGQPRVQIDYGALEDQDDDSRAVSAECETAITFSDWLRRWKGFKYSVFAIIGIGLGFAVFFLGVTIAVIVRSVATDNTGFEADNPEFALYKNSRFKECYNLVSDTANCSQIRSGIDAASNRIANNPNGFYAVSTIHGWKTGSSEEARSHPAVYDWCQIVSCFNGFKIIPSTARPSATILPDILCWWAVMFTSAIALAHTGKQLMGAFREKRKPCRGRKELSWLDWILFAYDVCGPIFWWWVSFGMFASGPTMSTSIAFTSWVTTWKLASILRFHPYSCALPGGRRVRRIVPRVLNAAALLQWAASAYVLSIYWGDLGSRGSTLQSYDCVASELESAPGSSPCSAEDLCSKTAFFRGGQFAYDDSFQASGRYNLLAYFFIWTGMALLPFVFLLISWCQSMCSRSSAKARQEDVGYTWRVFNRGPHFYLAFATFITLITTVGYAIHVLKTWDSPRNREGPFVFHEECNALHVALSPWRDYLDLSEYARAFRIAKMVFNA
;
A
#
# COMPACT_ATOMS: atom_id res chain seq x y z
N MET A 1 -74.73 -33.60 -38.76
CA MET A 1 -73.54 -34.47 -38.84
C MET A 1 -72.47 -33.75 -39.65
N PRO A 2 -71.19 -33.86 -39.26
CA PRO A 2 -70.24 -32.75 -39.21
C PRO A 2 -69.42 -32.53 -40.50
N PRO A 3 -68.80 -31.35 -40.66
CA PRO A 3 -67.96 -30.99 -41.80
C PRO A 3 -66.52 -31.52 -41.69
N SER A 4 -65.92 -31.83 -42.84
CA SER A 4 -64.53 -32.28 -43.00
C SER A 4 -63.52 -31.22 -42.56
N SER A 5 -62.66 -31.55 -41.61
CA SER A 5 -61.53 -30.71 -41.20
C SER A 5 -60.32 -30.90 -42.12
N HIS A 6 -60.08 -29.92 -43.00
CA HIS A 6 -58.77 -29.74 -43.61
C HIS A 6 -57.80 -29.24 -42.53
N LYS A 7 -56.89 -30.11 -42.06
CA LYS A 7 -55.71 -29.69 -41.31
C LYS A 7 -54.72 -29.06 -42.28
N THR A 8 -54.64 -27.74 -42.29
CA THR A 8 -53.49 -26.99 -42.80
C THR A 8 -52.29 -27.29 -41.89
N GLY A 9 -51.39 -28.15 -42.36
CA GLY A 9 -50.07 -28.30 -41.75
C GLY A 9 -49.33 -26.99 -41.90
N GLN A 10 -49.13 -26.26 -40.80
CA GLN A 10 -48.16 -25.17 -40.78
C GLN A 10 -46.78 -25.74 -41.13
N PRO A 11 -46.03 -25.13 -42.06
CA PRO A 11 -44.65 -25.51 -42.28
C PRO A 11 -43.88 -25.20 -40.98
N ARG A 12 -43.41 -26.24 -40.28
CA ARG A 12 -42.39 -26.09 -39.26
C ARG A 12 -41.12 -25.63 -39.97
N VAL A 13 -40.90 -24.32 -39.97
CA VAL A 13 -39.57 -23.76 -40.24
C VAL A 13 -38.70 -24.21 -39.07
N GLN A 14 -37.95 -25.28 -39.29
CA GLN A 14 -36.88 -25.69 -38.40
C GLN A 14 -35.77 -24.66 -38.61
N ILE A 15 -35.78 -23.61 -37.78
CA ILE A 15 -34.69 -22.63 -37.74
C ILE A 15 -33.49 -23.38 -37.19
N ASP A 16 -32.56 -23.71 -38.07
CA ASP A 16 -31.26 -24.23 -37.68
C ASP A 16 -30.45 -23.08 -37.07
N TYR A 17 -30.52 -22.97 -35.75
CA TYR A 17 -29.79 -21.97 -34.99
C TYR A 17 -28.27 -22.15 -35.09
N GLY A 18 -27.78 -23.34 -35.50
CA GLY A 18 -26.35 -23.57 -35.73
C GLY A 18 -25.86 -22.90 -37.02
N ALA A 19 -26.65 -22.95 -38.09
CA ALA A 19 -26.31 -22.30 -39.36
C ALA A 19 -26.36 -20.76 -39.31
N LEU A 20 -27.19 -20.19 -38.42
CA LEU A 20 -27.25 -18.75 -38.15
C LEU A 20 -26.11 -18.27 -37.23
N GLU A 21 -25.56 -19.13 -36.36
CA GLU A 21 -24.35 -18.80 -35.60
C GLU A 21 -23.08 -18.80 -36.47
N ASP A 22 -23.00 -19.70 -37.46
CA ASP A 22 -21.82 -19.82 -38.33
C ASP A 22 -21.79 -18.81 -39.51
N GLN A 23 -22.95 -18.39 -40.07
CA GLN A 23 -22.97 -17.37 -41.15
C GLN A 23 -22.75 -15.93 -40.67
N ASP A 24 -23.04 -15.63 -39.39
CA ASP A 24 -22.71 -14.35 -38.75
C ASP A 24 -21.20 -14.29 -38.36
N ASP A 25 -20.48 -15.42 -38.42
CA ASP A 25 -19.13 -15.59 -37.86
C ASP A 25 -17.98 -15.21 -38.83
N ASP A 26 -18.17 -15.29 -40.15
CA ASP A 26 -17.15 -14.84 -41.13
C ASP A 26 -17.40 -13.41 -41.67
N SER A 27 -18.65 -12.95 -41.71
CA SER A 27 -19.00 -11.64 -42.28
C SER A 27 -18.87 -10.47 -41.29
N ARG A 28 -18.89 -10.72 -39.97
CA ARG A 28 -18.56 -9.71 -38.92
C ARG A 28 -17.07 -9.61 -38.60
N ALA A 29 -16.23 -10.46 -39.20
CA ALA A 29 -14.78 -10.45 -38.97
C ALA A 29 -14.08 -9.17 -39.47
N VAL A 30 -14.75 -8.31 -40.26
CA VAL A 30 -14.12 -7.13 -40.91
C VAL A 30 -14.65 -5.76 -40.44
N SER A 31 -15.68 -5.69 -39.57
CA SER A 31 -16.10 -4.38 -39.00
C SER A 31 -16.52 -4.45 -37.53
N ALA A 32 -15.80 -5.22 -36.71
CA ALA A 32 -16.02 -5.21 -35.27
C ALA A 32 -15.65 -3.84 -34.70
N GLU A 33 -16.64 -2.94 -34.62
CA GLU A 33 -16.52 -1.71 -33.86
C GLU A 33 -16.13 -2.06 -32.42
N CYS A 34 -14.89 -1.77 -32.07
CA CYS A 34 -14.36 -2.10 -30.76
C CYS A 34 -15.10 -1.27 -29.69
N GLU A 35 -15.63 -1.96 -28.67
CA GLU A 35 -16.41 -1.34 -27.59
C GLU A 35 -15.50 -0.44 -26.73
N THR A 36 -15.96 0.78 -26.45
CA THR A 36 -15.27 1.74 -25.57
C THR A 36 -15.86 1.68 -24.17
N ALA A 37 -15.02 1.74 -23.14
CA ALA A 37 -15.48 1.69 -21.75
C ALA A 37 -16.32 2.91 -21.36
N ILE A 38 -15.96 4.09 -21.88
CA ILE A 38 -16.62 5.36 -21.56
C ILE A 38 -17.42 5.83 -22.77
N THR A 39 -18.69 6.16 -22.54
CA THR A 39 -19.57 6.78 -23.55
C THR A 39 -20.16 8.06 -22.97
N PHE A 40 -19.93 9.18 -23.64
CA PHE A 40 -20.52 10.47 -23.28
C PHE A 40 -21.72 10.79 -24.17
N SER A 41 -22.68 11.54 -23.61
CA SER A 41 -23.71 12.20 -24.41
C SER A 41 -23.05 13.13 -25.44
N ASP A 42 -23.72 13.35 -26.57
CA ASP A 42 -23.16 14.18 -27.65
C ASP A 42 -22.89 15.61 -27.19
N TRP A 43 -23.71 16.12 -26.26
CA TRP A 43 -23.49 17.41 -25.62
C TRP A 43 -22.17 17.45 -24.83
N LEU A 44 -21.94 16.49 -23.93
CA LEU A 44 -20.68 16.39 -23.17
C LEU A 44 -19.47 16.17 -24.09
N ARG A 45 -19.64 15.40 -25.17
CA ARG A 45 -18.56 15.11 -26.13
C ARG A 45 -18.10 16.36 -26.88
N ARG A 46 -19.04 17.24 -27.26
CA ARG A 46 -18.76 18.50 -27.98
C ARG A 46 -18.31 19.62 -27.05
N TRP A 47 -18.53 19.49 -25.74
CA TRP A 47 -18.11 20.50 -24.78
C TRP A 47 -16.59 20.52 -24.61
N LYS A 48 -15.93 21.40 -25.39
CA LYS A 48 -14.47 21.59 -25.37
C LYS A 48 -13.95 21.90 -23.96
N GLY A 49 -14.66 22.73 -23.19
CA GLY A 49 -14.29 23.06 -21.81
C GLY A 49 -14.17 21.83 -20.93
N PHE A 50 -15.20 20.99 -20.88
CA PHE A 50 -15.18 19.73 -20.13
C PHE A 50 -14.05 18.80 -20.58
N LYS A 51 -13.88 18.63 -21.89
CA LYS A 51 -12.77 17.83 -22.44
C LYS A 51 -11.42 18.32 -21.92
N TYR A 52 -11.12 19.61 -22.05
CA TYR A 52 -9.83 20.16 -21.60
C TYR A 52 -9.67 20.09 -20.09
N SER A 53 -10.72 20.34 -19.30
CA SER A 53 -10.68 20.22 -17.84
C SER A 53 -10.35 18.80 -17.38
N VAL A 54 -11.00 17.78 -17.97
CA VAL A 54 -10.75 16.38 -17.62
C VAL A 54 -9.31 15.97 -17.97
N PHE A 55 -8.82 16.36 -19.15
CA PHE A 55 -7.42 16.09 -19.54
C PHE A 55 -6.42 16.87 -18.69
N ALA A 56 -6.72 18.10 -18.30
CA ALA A 56 -5.88 18.89 -17.40
C ALA A 56 -5.78 18.23 -16.03
N ILE A 57 -6.89 17.76 -15.47
CA ILE A 57 -6.91 17.00 -14.21
C ILE A 57 -6.01 15.77 -14.32
N ILE A 58 -6.21 14.91 -15.33
CA ILE A 58 -5.38 13.72 -15.55
C ILE A 58 -3.91 14.09 -15.72
N GLY A 59 -3.61 15.16 -16.45
CA GLY A 59 -2.26 15.68 -16.63
C GLY A 59 -1.60 16.09 -15.31
N ILE A 60 -2.32 16.80 -14.43
CA ILE A 60 -1.86 17.15 -13.08
C ILE A 60 -1.56 15.89 -12.27
N GLY A 61 -2.47 14.90 -12.29
CA GLY A 61 -2.26 13.63 -11.59
C GLY A 61 -1.03 12.87 -12.08
N LEU A 62 -0.83 12.79 -13.39
CA LEU A 62 0.38 12.20 -13.97
C LEU A 62 1.63 13.01 -13.61
N GLY A 63 1.55 14.34 -13.54
CA GLY A 63 2.63 15.20 -13.08
C GLY A 63 3.03 14.92 -11.63
N PHE A 64 2.06 14.76 -10.73
CA PHE A 64 2.31 14.34 -9.35
C PHE A 64 2.97 12.96 -9.26
N ALA A 65 2.51 12.00 -10.09
CA ALA A 65 3.12 10.69 -10.14
C ALA A 65 4.58 10.74 -10.60
N VAL A 66 4.87 11.47 -11.68
CA VAL A 66 6.24 11.65 -12.18
C VAL A 66 7.12 12.35 -11.16
N PHE A 67 6.61 13.37 -10.47
CA PHE A 67 7.34 14.06 -9.40
C PHE A 67 7.75 13.09 -8.29
N PHE A 68 6.81 12.30 -7.76
CA PHE A 68 7.09 11.32 -6.71
C PHE A 68 8.09 10.25 -7.17
N LEU A 69 7.90 9.72 -8.38
CA LEU A 69 8.82 8.74 -8.98
C LEU A 69 10.23 9.32 -9.10
N GLY A 70 10.35 10.58 -9.53
CA GLY A 70 11.62 11.31 -9.61
C GLY A 70 12.30 11.45 -8.25
N VAL A 71 11.54 11.82 -7.21
CA VAL A 71 12.06 11.88 -5.83
C VAL A 71 12.53 10.51 -5.34
N THR A 72 11.75 9.46 -5.58
CA THR A 72 12.10 8.09 -5.18
C THR A 72 13.38 7.62 -5.87
N ILE A 73 13.50 7.85 -7.18
CA ILE A 73 14.72 7.53 -7.93
C ILE A 73 15.91 8.34 -7.39
N ALA A 74 15.74 9.63 -7.12
CA ALA A 74 16.82 10.46 -6.56
C ALA A 74 17.28 9.95 -5.19
N VAL A 75 16.34 9.53 -4.33
CA VAL A 75 16.62 8.90 -3.02
C VAL A 75 17.40 7.60 -3.20
N ILE A 76 16.98 6.73 -4.12
CA ILE A 76 17.66 5.46 -4.41
C ILE A 76 19.08 5.72 -4.93
N VAL A 77 19.24 6.62 -5.92
CA VAL A 77 20.55 6.96 -6.49
C VAL A 77 21.47 7.53 -5.42
N ARG A 78 20.97 8.46 -4.59
CA ARG A 78 21.74 9.02 -3.48
C ARG A 78 22.10 7.96 -2.45
N SER A 79 21.18 7.04 -2.16
CA SER A 79 21.44 5.92 -1.26
C SER A 79 22.56 5.03 -1.79
N VAL A 80 22.57 4.72 -3.07
CA VAL A 80 23.67 3.96 -3.70
C VAL A 80 24.98 4.72 -3.65
N ALA A 81 24.95 6.03 -3.90
CA ALA A 81 26.15 6.86 -3.99
C ALA A 81 26.76 7.27 -2.64
N THR A 82 26.02 7.21 -1.53
CA THR A 82 26.54 7.66 -0.23
C THR A 82 27.39 6.59 0.45
N ASP A 83 28.58 6.98 0.90
CA ASP A 83 29.48 6.15 1.70
C ASP A 83 28.85 5.86 3.07
N ASN A 84 28.73 4.57 3.41
CA ASN A 84 28.12 4.08 4.65
C ASN A 84 29.00 3.01 5.33
N THR A 85 30.32 3.13 5.17
CA THR A 85 31.36 2.29 5.82
C THR A 85 31.27 2.21 7.35
N GLY A 86 30.41 3.00 8.00
CA GLY A 86 30.19 2.97 9.45
C GLY A 86 29.06 2.07 9.96
N PHE A 87 28.24 1.44 9.09
CA PHE A 87 27.04 0.68 9.48
C PHE A 87 27.06 -0.75 8.96
N GLU A 88 28.19 -1.41 9.19
CA GLU A 88 28.36 -2.84 8.95
C GLU A 88 27.62 -3.63 10.01
N ALA A 89 26.69 -4.49 9.59
CA ALA A 89 25.92 -5.30 10.55
C ALA A 89 26.78 -6.36 11.24
N ASP A 90 27.88 -6.74 10.60
CA ASP A 90 28.92 -7.61 11.17
C ASP A 90 29.73 -6.91 12.27
N ASN A 91 29.61 -5.57 12.42
CA ASN A 91 30.20 -4.86 13.53
C ASN A 91 29.43 -5.17 14.83
N PRO A 92 30.08 -5.65 15.91
CA PRO A 92 29.43 -5.91 17.19
C PRO A 92 28.66 -4.72 17.77
N GLU A 93 29.08 -3.48 17.46
CA GLU A 93 28.37 -2.27 17.89
C GLU A 93 27.01 -2.12 17.21
N PHE A 94 26.82 -2.71 16.04
CA PHE A 94 25.54 -2.69 15.33
C PHE A 94 24.46 -3.44 16.10
N ALA A 95 24.79 -4.61 16.66
CA ALA A 95 23.87 -5.39 17.50
C ALA A 95 23.43 -4.63 18.76
N LEU A 96 24.22 -3.65 19.21
CA LEU A 96 23.90 -2.82 20.38
C LEU A 96 23.12 -1.56 19.99
N TYR A 97 23.61 -0.79 19.02
CA TYR A 97 23.15 0.58 18.77
C TYR A 97 22.42 0.79 17.45
N LYS A 98 22.44 -0.17 16.52
CA LYS A 98 21.58 -0.21 15.32
C LYS A 98 21.58 1.09 14.50
N ASN A 99 22.78 1.61 14.20
CA ASN A 99 23.00 2.86 13.43
C ASN A 99 22.32 4.11 14.04
N SER A 100 21.97 4.06 15.31
CA SER A 100 21.51 5.24 16.03
C SER A 100 22.68 6.01 16.64
N ARG A 101 22.43 7.27 17.00
CA ARG A 101 23.35 8.08 17.83
C ARG A 101 23.30 7.71 19.31
N PHE A 102 22.73 6.55 19.67
CA PHE A 102 22.49 6.16 21.05
C PHE A 102 23.78 6.09 21.84
N LYS A 103 24.83 5.50 21.28
CA LYS A 103 26.15 5.42 21.94
C LYS A 103 26.72 6.79 22.28
N GLU A 104 26.59 7.78 21.38
CA GLU A 104 27.09 9.14 21.60
C GLU A 104 26.35 9.80 22.76
N CYS A 105 25.02 9.68 22.79
CA CYS A 105 24.20 10.32 23.83
C CYS A 105 24.24 9.58 25.18
N TYR A 106 24.33 8.25 25.18
CA TYR A 106 24.34 7.41 26.39
C TYR A 106 25.56 7.69 27.25
N ASN A 107 26.69 8.05 26.62
CA ASN A 107 27.93 8.36 27.31
C ASN A 107 28.04 9.82 27.77
N LEU A 108 27.02 10.66 27.52
CA LEU A 108 26.98 12.01 28.06
C LEU A 108 26.68 11.97 29.56
N VAL A 109 27.26 12.93 30.30
CA VAL A 109 26.98 13.09 31.73
C VAL A 109 25.52 13.53 31.89
N SER A 110 24.72 12.70 32.56
CA SER A 110 23.31 12.97 32.79
C SER A 110 23.13 14.12 33.79
N ASP A 111 22.19 15.03 33.51
CA ASP A 111 21.70 15.95 34.53
C ASP A 111 20.70 15.21 35.43
N THR A 112 21.19 14.72 36.58
CA THR A 112 20.41 13.90 37.51
C THR A 112 19.14 14.58 38.01
N ALA A 113 19.09 15.92 38.03
CA ALA A 113 17.89 16.66 38.43
C ALA A 113 16.75 16.50 37.42
N ASN A 114 17.08 16.42 36.13
CA ASN A 114 16.10 16.29 35.05
C ASN A 114 15.67 14.83 34.81
N CYS A 115 16.50 13.85 35.17
CA CYS A 115 16.22 12.44 34.87
C CYS A 115 15.01 11.87 35.61
N SER A 116 14.74 12.32 36.84
CA SER A 116 13.51 11.94 37.56
C SER A 116 12.26 12.45 36.84
N GLN A 117 12.31 13.69 36.35
CA GLN A 117 11.21 14.31 35.62
C GLN A 117 11.00 13.64 34.25
N ILE A 118 12.08 13.31 33.56
CA ILE A 118 12.04 12.59 32.28
C ILE A 118 11.41 11.19 32.46
N ARG A 119 11.89 10.40 33.43
CA ARG A 119 11.39 9.02 33.64
C ARG A 119 9.93 8.99 34.11
N SER A 120 9.56 9.80 35.09
CA SER A 120 8.16 9.92 35.57
C SER A 120 7.21 10.39 34.46
N GLY A 121 7.73 11.24 33.60
CA GLY A 121 7.06 11.69 32.44
C GLY A 121 6.81 10.60 31.38
N ILE A 122 7.83 9.78 31.09
CA ILE A 122 7.72 8.62 30.19
C ILE A 122 6.71 7.61 30.74
N ASP A 123 6.73 7.35 32.05
CA ASP A 123 5.77 6.49 32.73
C ASP A 123 4.33 7.02 32.55
N ALA A 124 4.11 8.32 32.78
CA ALA A 124 2.80 8.95 32.58
C ALA A 124 2.31 8.92 31.11
N ALA A 125 3.21 9.03 30.13
CA ALA A 125 2.88 8.91 28.72
C ALA A 125 2.59 7.46 28.32
N SER A 126 3.38 6.52 28.80
CA SER A 126 3.25 5.09 28.54
C SER A 126 1.96 4.52 29.16
N ASN A 127 1.52 5.03 30.31
CA ASN A 127 0.25 4.65 30.95
C ASN A 127 -1.01 5.11 30.18
N ARG A 128 -0.90 6.08 29.26
CA ARG A 128 -2.01 6.45 28.36
C ARG A 128 -2.16 5.49 27.18
N ILE A 129 -1.10 4.75 26.83
CA ILE A 129 -1.15 3.65 25.87
C ILE A 129 -1.55 2.41 26.67
N ALA A 130 -2.85 2.30 26.91
CA ALA A 130 -3.46 1.28 27.77
C ALA A 130 -3.07 -0.15 27.34
N ASN A 131 -2.04 -0.70 28.00
CA ASN A 131 -1.78 -2.11 28.34
C ASN A 131 -0.28 -2.33 28.58
N ASN A 132 0.25 -1.77 29.68
CA ASN A 132 1.63 -2.00 30.08
C ASN A 132 1.71 -2.84 31.38
N PRO A 133 1.22 -4.10 31.39
CA PRO A 133 1.05 -4.86 32.63
C PRO A 133 2.36 -5.28 33.31
N ASN A 134 3.54 -5.06 32.71
CA ASN A 134 4.80 -5.72 33.11
C ASN A 134 6.02 -4.77 33.23
N GLY A 135 5.84 -3.47 33.50
CA GLY A 135 6.97 -2.56 33.78
C GLY A 135 7.87 -2.20 32.58
N PHE A 136 7.34 -2.30 31.36
CA PHE A 136 8.03 -1.85 30.14
C PHE A 136 7.68 -0.41 29.80
N TYR A 137 8.60 0.31 29.19
CA TYR A 137 8.40 1.69 28.78
C TYR A 137 9.06 1.92 27.43
N ALA A 138 8.42 2.71 26.58
CA ALA A 138 8.91 3.00 25.23
C ALA A 138 9.18 4.49 25.06
N VAL A 139 10.28 4.81 24.40
CA VAL A 139 10.60 6.17 23.95
C VAL A 139 10.49 6.19 22.44
N SER A 140 9.34 6.67 21.96
CA SER A 140 8.91 6.65 20.55
C SER A 140 8.98 8.04 19.87
N THR A 141 9.62 9.04 20.46
CA THR A 141 9.62 10.41 19.92
C THR A 141 11.00 10.85 19.43
N ILE A 142 11.08 11.28 18.17
CA ILE A 142 12.26 11.93 17.53
C ILE A 142 12.33 13.42 17.88
N HIS A 143 11.23 13.99 18.40
CA HIS A 143 11.07 15.43 18.50
C HIS A 143 10.75 15.83 19.93
N GLY A 144 11.79 16.15 20.71
CA GLY A 144 11.66 16.93 21.94
C GLY A 144 10.61 16.39 22.90
N TRP A 145 10.99 15.51 23.82
CA TRP A 145 9.99 14.85 24.68
C TRP A 145 9.39 15.86 25.66
N LYS A 146 8.05 15.97 25.65
CA LYS A 146 7.28 16.92 26.45
C LYS A 146 6.79 16.28 27.74
N THR A 147 7.30 16.71 28.89
CA THR A 147 6.73 16.32 30.19
C THR A 147 5.42 17.05 30.46
N GLY A 148 4.31 16.34 30.65
CA GLY A 148 3.03 16.96 30.99
C GLY A 148 2.14 16.09 31.86
N SER A 149 2.52 15.85 33.12
CA SER A 149 1.70 15.12 34.10
C SER A 149 0.64 16.02 34.77
N SER A 150 0.93 17.30 35.02
CA SER A 150 0.01 18.28 35.61
C SER A 150 -0.62 19.24 34.59
N GLU A 151 -1.75 19.86 34.94
CA GLU A 151 -2.49 20.81 34.10
C GLU A 151 -1.67 22.08 33.80
N GLU A 152 -0.81 22.49 34.73
CA GLU A 152 0.17 23.58 34.57
C GLU A 152 1.32 23.20 33.61
N ALA A 153 1.88 21.98 33.74
CA ALA A 153 2.92 21.49 32.83
C ALA A 153 2.42 21.26 31.40
N ARG A 154 1.11 21.06 31.20
CA ARG A 154 0.50 21.00 29.85
C ARG A 154 0.51 22.35 29.14
N SER A 155 0.55 23.46 29.88
CA SER A 155 0.58 24.80 29.29
C SER A 155 1.95 25.16 28.71
N HIS A 156 3.04 24.70 29.34
CA HIS A 156 4.43 24.92 28.92
C HIS A 156 5.31 23.70 29.25
N PRO A 157 5.16 22.56 28.56
CA PRO A 157 5.93 21.36 28.89
C PRO A 157 7.42 21.61 28.63
N ALA A 158 8.28 21.25 29.58
CA ALA A 158 9.72 21.20 29.34
C ALA A 158 9.98 20.26 28.15
N VAL A 159 10.78 20.74 27.19
CA VAL A 159 11.13 20.00 25.98
C VAL A 159 12.56 19.52 26.13
N TYR A 160 12.74 18.21 26.30
CA TYR A 160 14.07 17.60 26.40
C TYR A 160 14.53 17.09 25.05
N ASP A 161 15.78 17.34 24.69
CA ASP A 161 16.38 16.74 23.51
C ASP A 161 16.59 15.23 23.71
N TRP A 162 16.76 14.49 22.61
CA TRP A 162 16.88 13.04 22.66
C TRP A 162 18.13 12.59 23.43
N CYS A 163 19.24 13.34 23.37
CA CYS A 163 20.45 12.99 24.10
C CYS A 163 20.28 13.16 25.62
N GLN A 164 19.58 14.21 26.07
CA GLN A 164 19.25 14.43 27.47
C GLN A 164 18.45 13.25 28.02
N ILE A 165 17.47 12.75 27.24
CA ILE A 165 16.68 11.57 27.61
C ILE A 165 17.56 10.32 27.68
N VAL A 166 18.34 10.04 26.63
CA VAL A 166 19.19 8.84 26.58
C VAL A 166 20.25 8.84 27.68
N SER A 167 20.84 9.99 27.99
CA SER A 167 21.83 10.11 29.07
C SER A 167 21.28 9.69 30.44
N CYS A 168 19.97 9.86 30.67
CA CYS A 168 19.31 9.42 31.90
C CYS A 168 19.24 7.91 32.07
N PHE A 169 19.58 7.13 31.05
CA PHE A 169 19.69 5.68 31.12
C PHE A 169 21.13 5.20 31.23
N ASN A 170 22.10 6.10 31.47
CA ASN A 170 23.47 5.71 31.74
C ASN A 170 23.52 4.69 32.89
N GLY A 171 24.21 3.56 32.67
CA GLY A 171 24.28 2.43 33.60
C GLY A 171 23.25 1.32 33.34
N PHE A 172 22.19 1.56 32.56
CA PHE A 172 21.28 0.50 32.13
C PHE A 172 21.99 -0.48 31.21
N LYS A 173 21.70 -1.79 31.36
CA LYS A 173 22.19 -2.85 30.49
C LYS A 173 21.60 -2.70 29.09
N ILE A 174 22.46 -2.60 28.09
CA ILE A 174 22.05 -2.55 26.68
C ILE A 174 21.93 -3.98 26.16
N ILE A 175 20.75 -4.35 25.67
CA ILE A 175 20.48 -5.70 25.16
C ILE A 175 20.94 -5.79 23.68
N PRO A 176 21.95 -6.63 23.37
CA PRO A 176 22.35 -6.89 22.00
C PRO A 176 21.27 -7.70 21.28
N SER A 177 21.01 -7.35 20.02
CA SER A 177 20.00 -8.02 19.20
C SER A 177 20.29 -7.92 17.71
N THR A 178 19.89 -8.93 16.94
CA THR A 178 19.87 -8.88 15.48
C THR A 178 18.49 -8.45 14.98
N ALA A 179 18.48 -7.67 13.90
CA ALA A 179 17.24 -7.20 13.28
C ALA A 179 16.70 -8.26 12.31
N ARG A 180 15.42 -8.62 12.45
CA ARG A 180 14.70 -9.40 11.44
C ARG A 180 14.33 -8.51 10.24
N PRO A 181 13.99 -9.07 9.07
CA PRO A 181 13.45 -8.29 7.96
C PRO A 181 12.24 -7.41 8.34
N SER A 182 11.43 -7.85 9.31
CA SER A 182 10.32 -7.08 9.85
C SER A 182 10.73 -5.88 10.74
N ALA A 183 11.96 -5.81 11.27
CA ALA A 183 12.46 -4.58 11.89
C ALA A 183 12.72 -3.49 10.85
N THR A 184 13.00 -3.91 9.61
CA THR A 184 13.12 -3.03 8.47
C THR A 184 11.78 -2.81 7.78
N ILE A 185 10.67 -2.66 8.51
CA ILE A 185 9.36 -2.34 7.89
C ILE A 185 9.35 -0.89 7.32
N LEU A 186 10.28 -0.02 7.73
CA LEU A 186 10.32 1.38 7.26
C LEU A 186 10.95 1.73 5.89
N PRO A 187 11.31 0.84 4.95
CA PRO A 187 11.41 1.18 3.54
C PRO A 187 10.09 0.83 2.83
N ASP A 188 8.97 1.40 3.28
CA ASP A 188 7.66 1.35 2.61
C ASP A 188 7.67 2.06 1.25
N ILE A 189 8.77 2.74 0.89
CA ILE A 189 8.91 3.53 -0.35
C ILE A 189 8.48 2.76 -1.60
N LEU A 190 8.45 1.43 -1.55
CA LEU A 190 8.03 0.57 -2.67
C LEU A 190 6.60 0.10 -2.59
N CYS A 191 6.03 -0.10 -1.41
CA CYS A 191 4.59 -0.17 -1.27
C CYS A 191 3.99 1.13 -1.84
N TRP A 192 4.62 2.27 -1.50
CA TRP A 192 4.33 3.56 -2.11
C TRP A 192 4.61 3.56 -3.61
N TRP A 193 5.73 3.02 -4.08
CA TRP A 193 6.03 2.95 -5.51
C TRP A 193 5.02 2.10 -6.29
N ALA A 194 4.61 0.94 -5.78
CA ALA A 194 3.61 0.06 -6.37
C ALA A 194 2.23 0.72 -6.41
N VAL A 195 1.84 1.39 -5.32
CA VAL A 195 0.63 2.25 -5.27
C VAL A 195 0.71 3.33 -6.35
N MET A 196 1.86 4.01 -6.46
CA MET A 196 2.08 5.11 -7.39
C MET A 196 2.12 4.69 -8.85
N PHE A 197 2.78 3.58 -9.17
CA PHE A 197 2.75 3.00 -10.51
C PHE A 197 1.35 2.54 -10.87
N THR A 198 0.66 1.84 -9.95
CA THR A 198 -0.73 1.43 -10.16
C THR A 198 -1.62 2.64 -10.45
N SER A 199 -1.47 3.71 -9.68
CA SER A 199 -2.14 5.00 -9.88
C SER A 199 -1.80 5.66 -11.21
N ALA A 200 -0.53 5.78 -11.56
CA ALA A 200 -0.08 6.40 -12.81
C ALA A 200 -0.60 5.63 -14.03
N ILE A 201 -0.51 4.30 -13.98
CA ILE A 201 -1.01 3.40 -15.02
C ILE A 201 -2.54 3.51 -15.12
N ALA A 202 -3.25 3.54 -13.99
CA ALA A 202 -4.70 3.73 -13.96
C ALA A 202 -5.11 5.06 -14.62
N LEU A 203 -4.45 6.17 -14.28
CA LEU A 203 -4.70 7.48 -14.90
C LEU A 203 -4.38 7.48 -16.40
N ALA A 204 -3.26 6.88 -16.80
CA ALA A 204 -2.87 6.76 -18.21
C ALA A 204 -3.92 5.97 -19.01
N HIS A 205 -4.42 4.86 -18.48
CA HIS A 205 -5.49 4.09 -19.10
C HIS A 205 -6.82 4.87 -19.14
N THR A 206 -7.20 5.54 -18.04
CA THR A 206 -8.41 6.38 -18.02
C THR A 206 -8.31 7.48 -19.07
N GLY A 207 -7.16 8.13 -19.20
CA GLY A 207 -6.88 9.11 -20.25
C GLY A 207 -7.05 8.52 -21.67
N LYS A 208 -6.58 7.29 -21.91
CA LYS A 208 -6.79 6.59 -23.19
C LYS A 208 -8.26 6.26 -23.46
N GLN A 209 -8.99 5.79 -22.46
CA GLN A 209 -10.43 5.53 -22.58
C GLN A 209 -11.20 6.83 -22.88
N LEU A 210 -10.85 7.93 -22.22
CA LEU A 210 -11.45 9.25 -22.46
C LEU A 210 -11.12 9.77 -23.86
N MET A 211 -9.88 9.61 -24.34
CA MET A 211 -9.53 9.97 -25.72
C MET A 211 -10.39 9.19 -26.73
N GLY A 212 -10.67 7.92 -26.46
CA GLY A 212 -11.63 7.13 -27.23
C GLY A 212 -13.04 7.72 -27.19
N ALA A 213 -13.54 8.05 -25.99
CA ALA A 213 -14.88 8.59 -25.79
C ALA A 213 -15.10 9.97 -26.45
N PHE A 214 -14.04 10.79 -26.58
CA PHE A 214 -14.08 12.10 -27.23
C PHE A 214 -13.83 12.04 -28.75
N ARG A 215 -13.54 10.88 -29.36
CA ARG A 215 -13.38 10.76 -30.81
C ARG A 215 -14.74 10.67 -31.49
N GLU A 216 -14.93 11.45 -32.56
CA GLU A 216 -16.19 11.49 -33.33
C GLU A 216 -16.38 10.27 -34.25
N LYS A 217 -15.28 9.64 -34.72
CA LYS A 217 -15.32 8.47 -35.61
C LYS A 217 -14.54 7.31 -35.01
N ARG A 218 -15.18 6.14 -34.93
CA ARG A 218 -14.53 4.87 -34.61
C ARG A 218 -13.62 4.49 -35.77
N LYS A 219 -12.31 4.56 -35.56
CA LYS A 219 -11.34 4.07 -36.56
C LYS A 219 -11.37 2.53 -36.56
N PRO A 220 -11.17 1.88 -37.71
CA PRO A 220 -11.03 0.43 -37.76
C PRO A 220 -9.84 -0.01 -36.90
N CYS A 221 -10.03 -1.13 -36.22
CA CYS A 221 -9.13 -1.67 -35.22
C CYS A 221 -7.81 -2.16 -35.86
N ARG A 222 -6.66 -1.58 -35.46
CA ARG A 222 -5.33 -1.86 -36.07
C ARG A 222 -4.56 -3.03 -35.42
N GLY A 223 -5.26 -3.89 -34.69
CA GLY A 223 -4.67 -5.02 -33.97
C GLY A 223 -3.59 -4.57 -32.99
N ARG A 224 -2.45 -5.28 -32.97
CA ARG A 224 -1.32 -5.01 -32.06
C ARG A 224 -0.75 -3.59 -32.19
N LYS A 225 -0.96 -2.91 -33.33
CA LYS A 225 -0.49 -1.53 -33.56
C LYS A 225 -1.34 -0.47 -32.84
N GLU A 226 -2.45 -0.85 -32.19
CA GLU A 226 -3.22 0.06 -31.33
C GLU A 226 -2.51 0.38 -30.00
N LEU A 227 -1.60 -0.50 -29.56
CA LEU A 227 -0.80 -0.30 -28.35
C LEU A 227 0.57 0.27 -28.72
N SER A 228 0.99 1.31 -28.00
CA SER A 228 2.36 1.82 -28.13
C SER A 228 3.35 0.91 -27.41
N TRP A 229 4.65 1.09 -27.65
CA TRP A 229 5.67 0.35 -26.90
C TRP A 229 5.59 0.59 -25.39
N LEU A 230 5.21 1.81 -24.96
CA LEU A 230 4.97 2.13 -23.56
C LEU A 230 3.81 1.29 -22.98
N ASP A 231 2.74 1.07 -23.73
CA ASP A 231 1.63 0.21 -23.27
C ASP A 231 2.09 -1.21 -22.95
N TRP A 232 2.99 -1.76 -23.77
CA TRP A 232 3.53 -3.09 -23.54
C TRP A 232 4.39 -3.16 -22.28
N ILE A 233 5.16 -2.11 -22.00
CA ILE A 233 5.95 -2.02 -20.76
C ILE A 233 5.03 -1.96 -19.54
N LEU A 234 4.00 -1.10 -19.56
CA LEU A 234 3.06 -0.99 -18.45
C LEU A 234 2.26 -2.28 -18.24
N PHE A 235 1.88 -2.95 -19.33
CA PHE A 235 1.22 -4.24 -19.28
C PHE A 235 2.13 -5.34 -18.70
N ALA A 236 3.41 -5.37 -19.11
CA ALA A 236 4.38 -6.32 -18.57
C ALA A 236 4.61 -6.09 -17.07
N TYR A 237 4.70 -4.82 -16.64
CA TYR A 237 4.78 -4.47 -15.22
C TYR A 237 3.57 -4.99 -14.44
N ASP A 238 2.34 -4.70 -14.90
CA ASP A 238 1.10 -5.14 -14.26
C ASP A 238 1.04 -6.67 -14.08
N VAL A 239 1.49 -7.43 -15.08
CA VAL A 239 1.48 -8.90 -15.06
C VAL A 239 2.60 -9.46 -14.18
N CYS A 240 3.82 -8.95 -14.30
CA CYS A 240 4.98 -9.53 -13.61
C CYS A 240 5.01 -9.14 -12.13
N GLY A 241 4.73 -7.89 -11.79
CA GLY A 241 4.81 -7.40 -10.41
C GLY A 241 3.51 -7.68 -9.63
N PRO A 242 2.47 -6.83 -9.78
CA PRO A 242 1.25 -6.93 -8.97
C PRO A 242 0.47 -8.23 -9.12
N ILE A 243 0.56 -8.93 -10.26
CA ILE A 243 -0.17 -10.18 -10.48
C ILE A 243 0.67 -11.40 -10.09
N PHE A 244 1.86 -11.59 -10.67
CA PHE A 244 2.66 -12.79 -10.41
C PHE A 244 3.46 -12.67 -9.11
N TRP A 245 4.33 -11.66 -9.02
CA TRP A 245 5.28 -11.55 -7.93
C TRP A 245 4.60 -11.32 -6.57
N TRP A 246 3.50 -10.58 -6.55
CA TRP A 246 2.73 -10.37 -5.32
C TRP A 246 2.32 -11.68 -4.63
N TRP A 247 1.95 -12.73 -5.37
CA TRP A 247 1.62 -14.04 -4.79
C TRP A 247 2.83 -14.74 -4.17
N VAL A 248 4.02 -14.55 -4.75
CA VAL A 248 5.28 -15.04 -4.17
C VAL A 248 5.55 -14.34 -2.84
N SER A 249 5.41 -13.00 -2.81
CA SER A 249 5.53 -12.20 -1.59
C SER A 249 4.51 -12.62 -0.53
N PHE A 250 3.25 -12.84 -0.92
CA PHE A 250 2.23 -13.35 0.00
C PHE A 250 2.54 -14.75 0.53
N GLY A 251 3.04 -15.67 -0.32
CA GLY A 251 3.44 -17.01 0.12
C GLY A 251 4.58 -16.98 1.14
N MET A 252 5.59 -16.13 0.93
CA MET A 252 6.67 -15.91 1.89
C MET A 252 6.13 -15.36 3.22
N PHE A 253 5.23 -14.37 3.16
CA PHE A 253 4.59 -13.82 4.35
C PHE A 253 3.74 -14.85 5.10
N ALA A 254 2.92 -15.62 4.40
CA ALA A 254 2.08 -16.65 5.00
C ALA A 254 2.92 -17.77 5.68
N SER A 255 4.10 -18.06 5.14
CA SER A 255 5.03 -19.03 5.73
C SER A 255 5.77 -18.51 6.97
N GLY A 256 5.92 -17.20 7.12
CA GLY A 256 6.68 -16.58 8.20
C GLY A 256 6.54 -15.06 8.22
N PRO A 257 5.52 -14.49 8.89
CA PRO A 257 5.24 -13.06 8.87
C PRO A 257 6.39 -12.19 9.42
N THR A 258 7.16 -12.73 10.37
CA THR A 258 8.31 -12.04 10.98
C THR A 258 9.54 -11.98 10.07
N MET A 259 9.57 -12.79 9.01
CA MET A 259 10.67 -12.86 8.04
C MET A 259 10.32 -12.17 6.72
N SER A 260 9.08 -11.74 6.56
CA SER A 260 8.61 -11.07 5.34
C SER A 260 8.71 -9.56 5.44
N THR A 261 9.12 -8.95 4.33
CA THR A 261 9.02 -7.50 4.10
C THR A 261 7.56 -7.10 3.88
N SER A 262 7.26 -5.79 3.96
CA SER A 262 5.93 -5.22 3.68
C SER A 262 5.37 -5.72 2.34
N ILE A 263 4.06 -5.99 2.30
CA ILE A 263 3.32 -6.39 1.10
C ILE A 263 2.42 -5.23 0.67
N ALA A 264 2.37 -4.91 -0.63
CA ALA A 264 1.44 -3.90 -1.14
C ALA A 264 -0.02 -4.39 -1.02
N PHE A 265 -0.82 -3.77 -0.14
CA PHE A 265 -2.23 -4.14 0.07
C PHE A 265 -3.15 -3.77 -1.10
N THR A 266 -2.67 -2.96 -2.04
CA THR A 266 -3.48 -2.42 -3.15
C THR A 266 -3.22 -3.13 -4.49
N SER A 267 -2.36 -4.15 -4.56
CA SER A 267 -2.02 -4.83 -5.82
C SER A 267 -3.22 -5.49 -6.51
N TRP A 268 -4.25 -5.87 -5.75
CA TRP A 268 -5.52 -6.38 -6.31
C TRP A 268 -6.21 -5.38 -7.25
N VAL A 269 -5.98 -4.07 -7.07
CA VAL A 269 -6.53 -3.01 -7.92
C VAL A 269 -6.01 -3.14 -9.34
N THR A 270 -4.73 -3.48 -9.51
CA THR A 270 -4.12 -3.68 -10.83
C THR A 270 -4.75 -4.86 -11.55
N THR A 271 -4.94 -5.98 -10.85
CA THR A 271 -5.59 -7.17 -11.39
C THR A 271 -7.05 -6.91 -11.77
N TRP A 272 -7.80 -6.20 -10.91
CA TRP A 272 -9.18 -5.80 -11.16
C TRP A 272 -9.29 -4.85 -12.37
N LYS A 273 -8.41 -3.84 -12.43
CA LYS A 273 -8.28 -2.91 -13.56
C LYS A 273 -7.99 -3.68 -14.85
N LEU A 274 -7.04 -4.62 -14.82
CA LEU A 274 -6.67 -5.43 -15.98
C LEU A 274 -7.85 -6.26 -16.49
N ALA A 275 -8.61 -6.88 -15.58
CA ALA A 275 -9.84 -7.61 -15.90
C ALA A 275 -10.88 -6.75 -16.63
N SER A 276 -10.93 -5.45 -16.32
CA SER A 276 -11.82 -4.49 -16.97
C SER A 276 -11.29 -4.03 -18.34
N ILE A 277 -10.04 -3.53 -18.41
CA ILE A 277 -9.52 -2.91 -19.64
C ILE A 277 -9.42 -3.89 -20.82
N LEU A 278 -9.19 -5.19 -20.56
CA LEU A 278 -9.08 -6.20 -21.61
C LEU A 278 -10.35 -6.38 -22.44
N ARG A 279 -11.51 -5.91 -21.93
CA ARG A 279 -12.79 -5.97 -22.63
C ARG A 279 -12.98 -4.82 -23.62
N PHE A 280 -12.23 -3.74 -23.46
CA PHE A 280 -12.45 -2.49 -24.17
C PHE A 280 -11.28 -2.13 -25.09
N HIS A 281 -11.56 -1.32 -26.10
CA HIS A 281 -10.53 -0.71 -26.95
C HIS A 281 -9.56 0.12 -26.08
N PRO A 282 -8.23 0.12 -26.32
CA PRO A 282 -7.50 -0.57 -27.39
C PRO A 282 -7.09 -2.02 -27.09
N TYR A 283 -7.21 -2.50 -25.85
CA TYR A 283 -6.67 -3.79 -25.43
C TYR A 283 -7.40 -4.97 -26.07
N SER A 284 -8.74 -4.91 -26.17
CA SER A 284 -9.54 -5.96 -26.82
C SER A 284 -9.22 -6.15 -28.31
N CYS A 285 -8.70 -5.10 -28.95
CA CYS A 285 -8.22 -5.09 -30.32
C CYS A 285 -6.80 -5.65 -30.44
N ALA A 286 -5.89 -5.18 -29.58
CA ALA A 286 -4.48 -5.55 -29.62
C ALA A 286 -4.19 -6.97 -29.15
N LEU A 287 -5.04 -7.52 -28.30
CA LEU A 287 -4.99 -8.90 -27.81
C LEU A 287 -6.16 -9.70 -28.42
N PRO A 288 -6.13 -9.99 -29.73
CA PRO A 288 -7.16 -10.80 -30.36
C PRO A 288 -7.06 -12.22 -29.79
N GLY A 289 -8.07 -12.60 -29.02
CA GLY A 289 -8.26 -13.97 -28.56
C GLY A 289 -9.60 -14.48 -29.08
N GLY A 290 -9.72 -15.80 -29.26
CA GLY A 290 -11.00 -16.42 -29.58
C GLY A 290 -12.09 -16.04 -28.56
N ARG A 291 -13.37 -16.16 -28.94
CA ARG A 291 -14.53 -15.81 -28.08
C ARG A 291 -14.42 -16.36 -26.66
N ARG A 292 -13.86 -17.58 -26.52
CA ARG A 292 -13.61 -18.25 -25.24
C ARG A 292 -12.57 -17.52 -24.39
N VAL A 293 -11.43 -17.12 -24.96
CA VAL A 293 -10.35 -16.39 -24.25
C VAL A 293 -10.84 -15.04 -23.75
N ARG A 294 -11.54 -14.28 -24.61
CA ARG A 294 -12.14 -12.98 -24.26
C ARG A 294 -13.16 -13.06 -23.12
N ARG A 295 -13.83 -14.21 -22.96
CA ARG A 295 -14.75 -14.46 -21.84
C ARG A 295 -14.04 -14.96 -20.57
N ILE A 296 -13.07 -15.85 -20.70
CA ILE A 296 -12.44 -16.53 -19.55
C ILE A 296 -11.42 -15.62 -18.87
N VAL A 297 -10.52 -14.97 -19.61
CA VAL A 297 -9.41 -14.20 -19.03
C VAL A 297 -9.91 -13.12 -18.06
N PRO A 298 -10.89 -12.27 -18.41
CA PRO A 298 -11.44 -11.30 -17.45
C PRO A 298 -12.08 -11.92 -16.20
N ARG A 299 -12.64 -13.13 -16.30
CA ARG A 299 -13.25 -13.82 -15.15
C ARG A 299 -12.17 -14.35 -14.21
N VAL A 300 -11.13 -14.95 -14.77
CA VAL A 300 -9.97 -15.43 -14.00
C VAL A 300 -9.28 -14.27 -13.29
N LEU A 301 -9.06 -13.15 -13.98
CA LEU A 301 -8.46 -11.97 -13.36
C LEU A 301 -9.35 -11.37 -12.26
N ASN A 302 -10.67 -11.31 -12.45
CA ASN A 302 -11.57 -10.87 -11.37
C ASN A 302 -11.53 -11.80 -10.15
N ALA A 303 -11.47 -13.13 -10.37
CA ALA A 303 -11.33 -14.10 -9.28
C ALA A 303 -9.98 -13.92 -8.58
N ALA A 304 -8.89 -13.75 -9.33
CA ALA A 304 -7.57 -13.48 -8.78
C ALA A 304 -7.55 -12.16 -7.98
N ALA A 305 -8.18 -11.09 -8.47
CA ALA A 305 -8.28 -9.83 -7.76
C ALA A 305 -9.05 -9.98 -6.43
N LEU A 306 -10.14 -10.75 -6.42
CA LEU A 306 -10.89 -11.03 -5.19
C LEU A 306 -10.03 -11.82 -4.18
N LEU A 307 -9.28 -12.82 -4.65
CA LEU A 307 -8.37 -13.59 -3.80
C LEU A 307 -7.24 -12.72 -3.26
N GLN A 308 -6.65 -11.84 -4.07
CA GLN A 308 -5.65 -10.87 -3.63
C GLN A 308 -6.22 -9.87 -2.63
N TRP A 309 -7.46 -9.41 -2.81
CA TRP A 309 -8.14 -8.53 -1.85
C TRP A 309 -8.34 -9.24 -0.50
N ALA A 310 -8.83 -10.49 -0.50
CA ALA A 310 -9.03 -11.27 0.72
C ALA A 310 -7.71 -11.58 1.42
N ALA A 311 -6.68 -11.95 0.66
CA ALA A 311 -5.33 -12.16 1.19
C ALA A 311 -4.72 -10.87 1.75
N SER A 312 -4.93 -9.72 1.10
CA SER A 312 -4.51 -8.41 1.62
C SER A 312 -5.24 -8.08 2.93
N ALA A 313 -6.54 -8.38 3.04
CA ALA A 313 -7.30 -8.21 4.28
C ALA A 313 -6.79 -9.13 5.41
N TYR A 314 -6.38 -10.37 5.09
CA TYR A 314 -5.73 -11.26 6.04
C TYR A 314 -4.40 -10.69 6.54
N VAL A 315 -3.53 -10.23 5.64
CA VAL A 315 -2.25 -9.58 6.01
C VAL A 315 -2.52 -8.37 6.90
N LEU A 316 -3.51 -7.55 6.54
CA LEU A 316 -3.92 -6.38 7.32
C LEU A 316 -4.43 -6.76 8.72
N SER A 317 -5.14 -7.88 8.86
CA SER A 317 -5.61 -8.36 10.16
C SER A 317 -4.47 -8.74 11.11
N ILE A 318 -3.34 -9.22 10.58
CA ILE A 318 -2.13 -9.52 11.36
C ILE A 318 -1.48 -8.20 11.83
N TYR A 319 -1.38 -7.22 10.93
CA TYR A 319 -0.85 -5.89 11.27
C TYR A 319 -1.83 -5.02 12.05
N TRP A 320 -3.08 -5.43 12.25
CA TRP A 320 -4.07 -4.64 12.99
C TRP A 320 -3.65 -4.37 14.43
N GLY A 321 -2.91 -5.32 15.04
CA GLY A 321 -2.29 -5.12 16.36
C GLY A 321 -1.26 -4.00 16.37
N ASP A 322 -0.44 -3.88 15.33
CA ASP A 322 0.55 -2.81 15.15
C ASP A 322 -0.09 -1.42 14.99
N LEU A 323 -1.33 -1.36 14.50
CA LEU A 323 -2.06 -0.12 14.21
C LEU A 323 -2.90 0.37 15.39
N GLY A 324 -3.12 -0.49 16.39
CA GLY A 324 -3.88 -0.20 17.60
C GLY A 324 -2.98 -0.03 18.82
N SER A 325 -3.58 0.42 19.94
CA SER A 325 -2.88 0.60 21.21
C SER A 325 -2.37 -0.70 21.87
N ARG A 326 -2.62 -1.86 21.25
CA ARG A 326 -2.25 -3.19 21.77
C ARG A 326 -0.82 -3.59 21.45
N GLY A 327 -0.14 -2.84 20.58
CA GLY A 327 1.22 -3.13 20.14
C GLY A 327 1.31 -4.32 19.18
N SER A 328 2.44 -4.41 18.49
CA SER A 328 2.69 -5.51 17.55
C SER A 328 2.86 -6.84 18.25
N THR A 329 2.26 -7.89 17.68
CA THR A 329 2.55 -9.28 18.07
C THR A 329 3.76 -9.85 17.33
N LEU A 330 4.27 -9.14 16.32
CA LEU A 330 5.39 -9.60 15.51
C LEU A 330 6.71 -9.26 16.20
N GLN A 331 7.53 -10.28 16.34
CA GLN A 331 8.92 -10.13 16.77
C GLN A 331 9.73 -9.53 15.62
N SER A 332 10.38 -8.40 15.90
CA SER A 332 11.23 -7.67 14.96
C SER A 332 12.71 -7.88 15.23
N TYR A 333 13.07 -8.29 16.45
CA TYR A 333 14.47 -8.47 16.84
C TYR A 333 14.69 -9.82 17.51
N ASP A 334 15.89 -10.38 17.37
CA ASP A 334 16.32 -11.58 18.07
C ASP A 334 17.40 -11.23 19.08
N CYS A 335 17.22 -11.68 20.33
CA CYS A 335 18.21 -11.47 21.39
C CYS A 335 19.51 -12.20 21.07
N VAL A 336 20.65 -11.54 21.26
CA VAL A 336 21.98 -12.18 21.14
C VAL A 336 22.52 -12.44 22.55
N ALA A 337 21.99 -13.49 23.20
CA ALA A 337 22.29 -13.80 24.60
C ALA A 337 23.80 -13.95 24.87
N SER A 338 24.55 -14.48 23.90
CA SER A 338 26.00 -14.68 23.99
C SER A 338 26.82 -13.40 24.14
N GLU A 339 26.32 -12.27 23.66
CA GLU A 339 27.01 -10.96 23.73
C GLU A 339 26.58 -10.14 24.94
N LEU A 340 25.58 -10.63 25.68
CA LEU A 340 24.92 -9.86 26.72
C LEU A 340 25.85 -9.62 27.90
N GLU A 341 26.72 -10.54 28.27
CA GLU A 341 27.70 -10.33 29.34
C GLU A 341 28.65 -9.17 29.01
N SER A 342 29.19 -9.13 27.80
CA SER A 342 30.10 -8.10 27.31
C SER A 342 29.44 -6.75 26.98
N ALA A 343 28.10 -6.72 26.88
CA ALA A 343 27.38 -5.50 26.53
C ALA A 343 27.48 -4.42 27.65
N PRO A 344 27.44 -3.13 27.30
CA PRO A 344 27.54 -2.05 28.30
C PRO A 344 26.39 -2.02 29.31
N GLY A 345 26.69 -1.50 30.50
CA GLY A 345 25.74 -1.32 31.60
C GLY A 345 25.59 -2.57 32.48
N SER A 346 24.68 -2.48 33.46
CA SER A 346 24.46 -3.52 34.47
C SER A 346 22.97 -3.82 34.64
N SER A 347 22.63 -5.08 34.88
CA SER A 347 21.25 -5.51 35.12
C SER A 347 21.23 -6.50 36.27
N PRO A 348 20.24 -6.44 37.19
CA PRO A 348 19.99 -7.49 38.16
C PRO A 348 19.35 -8.75 37.53
N CYS A 349 18.83 -8.67 36.31
CA CYS A 349 18.19 -9.78 35.61
C CYS A 349 19.22 -10.61 34.82
N SER A 350 19.02 -11.93 34.75
CA SER A 350 19.90 -12.81 33.98
C SER A 350 19.72 -12.60 32.47
N ALA A 351 20.70 -13.02 31.68
CA ALA A 351 20.60 -12.97 30.21
C ALA A 351 19.39 -13.77 29.69
N GLU A 352 19.09 -14.92 30.31
CA GLU A 352 17.93 -15.73 29.97
C GLU A 352 16.61 -15.00 30.26
N ASP A 353 16.48 -14.35 31.43
CA ASP A 353 15.29 -13.58 31.76
C ASP A 353 15.11 -12.40 30.80
N LEU A 354 16.19 -11.66 30.51
CA LEU A 354 16.15 -10.54 29.56
C LEU A 354 15.77 -10.98 28.14
N CYS A 355 16.31 -12.09 27.64
CA CYS A 355 15.95 -12.59 26.31
C CYS A 355 14.55 -13.23 26.26
N SER A 356 14.02 -13.74 27.38
CA SER A 356 12.65 -14.29 27.45
C SER A 356 11.57 -13.19 27.38
N LYS A 357 11.93 -11.96 27.73
CA LYS A 357 11.06 -10.78 27.74
C LYS A 357 10.78 -10.26 26.33
N THR A 358 9.84 -10.90 25.64
CA THR A 358 9.49 -10.60 24.24
C THR A 358 9.10 -9.14 23.96
N ALA A 359 8.69 -8.37 24.97
CA ALA A 359 8.35 -6.96 24.79
C ALA A 359 9.54 -6.11 24.30
N PHE A 360 10.78 -6.44 24.71
CA PHE A 360 11.98 -5.79 24.17
C PHE A 360 12.14 -5.93 22.66
N PHE A 361 11.53 -6.93 22.05
CA PHE A 361 11.84 -7.34 20.68
C PHE A 361 10.68 -7.17 19.70
N ARG A 362 9.53 -6.65 20.15
CA ARG A 362 8.31 -6.48 19.31
C ARG A 362 8.30 -5.14 18.60
N GLY A 363 7.96 -5.14 17.31
CA GLY A 363 8.06 -3.96 16.44
C GLY A 363 7.15 -2.77 16.80
N GLY A 364 6.03 -3.03 17.48
CA GLY A 364 5.00 -2.01 17.73
C GLY A 364 5.41 -0.92 18.72
N GLN A 365 6.46 -1.14 19.51
CA GLN A 365 7.00 -0.16 20.45
C GLN A 365 8.05 0.77 19.81
N PHE A 366 8.39 0.55 18.54
CA PHE A 366 9.44 1.25 17.82
C PHE A 366 8.91 2.13 16.67
N ALA A 367 7.59 2.39 16.64
CA ALA A 367 6.99 3.33 15.71
C ALA A 367 7.10 4.76 16.27
N TYR A 368 7.48 5.73 15.43
CA TYR A 368 7.58 7.11 15.89
C TYR A 368 6.27 7.87 15.73
N ASP A 369 5.66 8.26 16.84
CA ASP A 369 4.33 8.89 16.88
C ASP A 369 4.23 10.18 16.04
N ASP A 370 5.32 10.94 15.96
CA ASP A 370 5.36 12.26 15.29
C ASP A 370 5.90 12.22 13.85
N SER A 371 6.16 11.03 13.31
CA SER A 371 6.79 10.88 12.01
C SER A 371 5.74 10.67 10.90
N PHE A 372 6.04 11.18 9.69
CA PHE A 372 5.31 10.75 8.49
C PHE A 372 5.42 9.22 8.28
N GLN A 373 6.42 8.60 8.92
CA GLN A 373 6.63 7.16 8.92
C GLN A 373 5.52 6.39 9.67
N ALA A 374 5.02 6.87 10.82
CA ALA A 374 3.83 6.29 11.46
C ALA A 374 2.57 6.52 10.62
N SER A 375 2.44 7.69 9.98
CA SER A 375 1.34 7.94 9.03
C SER A 375 1.44 7.06 7.77
N GLY A 376 2.62 6.52 7.46
CA GLY A 376 2.88 5.63 6.33
C GLY A 376 1.94 4.42 6.28
N ARG A 377 1.87 3.67 7.37
CA ARG A 377 1.01 2.47 7.49
C ARG A 377 -0.48 2.83 7.52
N TYR A 378 -0.85 3.90 8.22
CA TYR A 378 -2.23 4.41 8.21
C TYR A 378 -2.66 4.88 6.83
N ASN A 379 -1.75 5.44 6.03
CA ASN A 379 -2.03 5.84 4.66
C ASN A 379 -2.21 4.62 3.75
N LEU A 380 -1.37 3.58 3.87
CA LEU A 380 -1.56 2.32 3.12
C LEU A 380 -2.91 1.66 3.45
N LEU A 381 -3.29 1.66 4.73
CA LEU A 381 -4.60 1.23 5.21
C LEU A 381 -5.73 2.09 4.63
N ALA A 382 -5.58 3.41 4.70
CA ALA A 382 -6.55 4.35 4.16
C ALA A 382 -6.73 4.13 2.66
N TYR A 383 -5.66 3.89 1.90
CA TYR A 383 -5.77 3.54 0.49
C TYR A 383 -6.50 2.22 0.31
N PHE A 384 -6.13 1.16 1.03
CA PHE A 384 -6.85 -0.10 0.95
C PHE A 384 -8.37 0.08 1.09
N PHE A 385 -8.80 0.88 2.08
CA PHE A 385 -10.21 1.20 2.27
C PHE A 385 -10.79 2.13 1.19
N ILE A 386 -10.06 3.15 0.74
CA ILE A 386 -10.49 4.05 -0.34
C ILE A 386 -10.72 3.24 -1.62
N TRP A 387 -9.75 2.42 -2.03
CA TRP A 387 -9.86 1.58 -3.22
C TRP A 387 -10.96 0.52 -3.07
N THR A 388 -11.08 -0.11 -1.89
CA THR A 388 -12.17 -1.06 -1.60
C THR A 388 -13.54 -0.38 -1.70
N GLY A 389 -13.71 0.79 -1.09
CA GLY A 389 -14.95 1.57 -1.17
C GLY A 389 -15.32 1.93 -2.60
N MET A 390 -14.33 2.30 -3.42
CA MET A 390 -14.53 2.60 -4.85
C MET A 390 -14.89 1.36 -5.67
N ALA A 391 -14.34 0.19 -5.33
CA ALA A 391 -14.72 -1.07 -5.96
C ALA A 391 -16.12 -1.55 -5.56
N LEU A 392 -16.59 -1.20 -4.36
CA LEU A 392 -17.94 -1.51 -3.87
C LEU A 392 -19.00 -0.52 -4.36
N LEU A 393 -18.61 0.67 -4.81
CA LEU A 393 -19.50 1.73 -5.26
C LEU A 393 -20.57 1.28 -6.28
N PRO A 394 -20.26 0.47 -7.32
CA PRO A 394 -21.27 -0.05 -8.24
C PRO A 394 -22.39 -0.83 -7.53
N PHE A 395 -22.05 -1.62 -6.50
CA PHE A 395 -23.02 -2.39 -5.73
C PHE A 395 -23.89 -1.51 -4.85
N VAL A 396 -23.32 -0.44 -4.29
CA VAL A 396 -24.08 0.56 -3.52
C VAL A 396 -25.11 1.25 -4.42
N PHE A 397 -24.71 1.68 -5.62
CA PHE A 397 -25.65 2.29 -6.57
C PHE A 397 -26.71 1.31 -7.08
N LEU A 398 -26.34 0.04 -7.27
CA LEU A 398 -27.31 -1.01 -7.59
C LEU A 398 -28.33 -1.19 -6.46
N LEU A 399 -27.89 -1.21 -5.21
CA LEU A 399 -28.76 -1.32 -4.05
C LEU A 399 -29.71 -0.12 -3.94
N ILE A 400 -29.20 1.10 -4.15
CA ILE A 400 -30.00 2.33 -4.17
C ILE A 400 -31.05 2.26 -5.28
N SER A 401 -30.65 1.91 -6.51
CA SER A 401 -31.56 1.77 -7.64
C SER A 401 -32.64 0.72 -7.39
N TRP A 402 -32.24 -0.42 -6.82
CA TRP A 402 -33.17 -1.48 -6.43
C TRP A 402 -34.18 -1.03 -5.36
N CYS A 403 -33.71 -0.34 -4.32
CA CYS A 403 -34.58 0.24 -3.28
C CYS A 403 -35.54 1.29 -3.85
N GLN A 404 -35.07 2.21 -4.69
CA GLN A 404 -35.91 3.21 -5.36
C GLN A 404 -36.98 2.56 -6.23
N SER A 405 -36.60 1.52 -6.98
CA SER A 405 -37.48 0.76 -7.84
C SER A 405 -38.55 -0.02 -7.06
N MET A 406 -38.21 -0.55 -5.88
CA MET A 406 -39.16 -1.15 -4.94
C MET A 406 -40.16 -0.11 -4.39
N CYS A 407 -39.68 1.09 -4.06
CA CYS A 407 -40.54 2.17 -3.56
C CYS A 407 -41.45 2.76 -4.65
N SER A 408 -41.05 2.74 -5.93
CA SER A 408 -41.80 3.37 -7.02
C SER A 408 -43.00 2.58 -7.55
N ARG A 409 -43.37 1.45 -6.92
CA ARG A 409 -44.39 0.49 -7.42
C ARG A 409 -44.17 0.07 -8.88
N SER A 410 -42.94 0.12 -9.36
CA SER A 410 -42.60 -0.20 -10.74
C SER A 410 -42.79 -1.70 -11.03
N SER A 411 -43.18 -2.02 -12.28
CA SER A 411 -43.35 -3.40 -12.73
C SER A 411 -42.03 -4.17 -12.64
N ALA A 412 -42.08 -5.49 -12.40
CA ALA A 412 -40.88 -6.32 -12.26
C ALA A 412 -39.90 -6.18 -13.46
N LYS A 413 -40.45 -6.01 -14.67
CA LYS A 413 -39.67 -5.80 -15.90
C LYS A 413 -38.97 -4.44 -15.92
N ALA A 414 -39.65 -3.37 -15.51
CA ALA A 414 -39.04 -2.05 -15.38
C ALA A 414 -37.90 -2.06 -14.35
N ARG A 415 -38.06 -2.78 -13.22
CA ARG A 415 -36.97 -2.91 -12.23
C ARG A 415 -35.75 -3.62 -12.80
N GLN A 416 -35.97 -4.69 -13.57
CA GLN A 416 -34.89 -5.44 -14.19
C GLN A 416 -34.13 -4.59 -15.22
N GLU A 417 -34.85 -3.75 -15.98
CA GLU A 417 -34.26 -2.82 -16.94
C GLU A 417 -33.47 -1.69 -16.23
N ASP A 418 -34.00 -1.11 -15.16
CA ASP A 418 -33.34 -0.07 -14.37
C ASP A 418 -32.06 -0.59 -13.68
N VAL A 419 -32.15 -1.75 -13.03
CA VAL A 419 -31.01 -2.42 -12.41
C VAL A 419 -29.97 -2.83 -13.46
N GLY A 420 -30.42 -3.36 -14.61
CA GLY A 420 -29.55 -3.72 -15.72
C GLY A 420 -28.88 -2.52 -16.39
N TYR A 421 -29.57 -1.37 -16.47
CA TYR A 421 -29.00 -0.11 -16.94
C TYR A 421 -27.97 0.42 -15.96
N THR A 422 -28.31 0.50 -14.67
CA THR A 422 -27.40 0.93 -13.59
C THR A 422 -26.15 0.07 -13.58
N TRP A 423 -26.29 -1.26 -13.62
CA TRP A 423 -25.13 -2.16 -13.72
C TRP A 423 -24.26 -1.84 -14.92
N ARG A 424 -24.84 -1.67 -16.12
CA ARG A 424 -24.08 -1.35 -17.33
C ARG A 424 -23.34 -0.02 -17.23
N VAL A 425 -23.94 1.01 -16.64
CA VAL A 425 -23.31 2.33 -16.47
C VAL A 425 -22.13 2.25 -15.49
N PHE A 426 -22.35 1.69 -14.30
CA PHE A 426 -21.33 1.66 -13.25
C PHE A 426 -20.23 0.63 -13.53
N ASN A 427 -20.56 -0.54 -14.11
CA ASN A 427 -19.59 -1.58 -14.44
C ASN A 427 -18.73 -1.25 -15.67
N ARG A 428 -19.19 -0.34 -16.55
CA ARG A 428 -18.37 0.22 -17.63
C ARG A 428 -17.47 1.37 -17.17
N GLY A 429 -17.75 1.95 -16.01
CA GLY A 429 -17.08 3.13 -15.47
C GLY A 429 -16.01 2.95 -14.38
N PRO A 430 -15.42 1.76 -14.08
CA PRO A 430 -14.46 1.65 -12.98
C PRO A 430 -13.28 2.60 -13.12
N HIS A 431 -12.95 3.00 -14.36
CA HIS A 431 -11.93 4.01 -14.68
C HIS A 431 -12.11 5.36 -13.97
N PHE A 432 -13.35 5.81 -13.76
CA PHE A 432 -13.62 7.08 -13.08
C PHE A 432 -13.38 6.97 -11.58
N TYR A 433 -13.86 5.90 -10.95
CA TYR A 433 -13.68 5.67 -9.51
C TYR A 433 -12.22 5.34 -9.17
N LEU A 434 -11.54 4.57 -10.05
CA LEU A 434 -10.10 4.32 -9.98
C LEU A 434 -9.30 5.63 -10.12
N ALA A 435 -9.68 6.50 -11.07
CA ALA A 435 -9.01 7.79 -11.23
C ALA A 435 -9.22 8.70 -10.02
N PHE A 436 -10.44 8.73 -9.44
CA PHE A 436 -10.71 9.50 -8.24
C PHE A 436 -9.94 8.99 -7.02
N ALA A 437 -9.95 7.67 -6.76
CA ALA A 437 -9.12 7.03 -5.73
C ALA A 437 -7.64 7.38 -5.91
N THR A 438 -7.19 7.35 -7.16
CA THR A 438 -5.83 7.72 -7.53
C THR A 438 -5.51 9.17 -7.17
N PHE A 439 -6.40 10.14 -7.43
CA PHE A 439 -6.15 11.53 -7.07
C PHE A 439 -5.96 11.73 -5.57
N ILE A 440 -6.84 11.11 -4.76
CA ILE A 440 -6.72 11.17 -3.30
C ILE A 440 -5.35 10.63 -2.87
N THR A 441 -4.96 9.47 -3.43
CA THR A 441 -3.68 8.82 -3.17
C THR A 441 -2.50 9.69 -3.60
N LEU A 442 -2.56 10.31 -4.78
CA LEU A 442 -1.46 11.14 -5.30
C LEU A 442 -1.21 12.38 -4.43
N ILE A 443 -2.25 13.05 -3.95
CA ILE A 443 -2.11 14.25 -3.12
C ILE A 443 -1.34 13.94 -1.83
N THR A 444 -1.70 12.85 -1.17
CA THR A 444 -1.03 12.42 0.07
C THR A 444 0.39 11.93 -0.19
N THR A 445 0.66 11.27 -1.32
CA THR A 445 2.02 10.84 -1.70
C THR A 445 2.97 12.00 -2.00
N VAL A 446 2.49 13.10 -2.59
CA VAL A 446 3.32 14.29 -2.82
C VAL A 446 3.76 14.91 -1.50
N GLY A 447 2.86 14.96 -0.52
CA GLY A 447 3.20 15.35 0.85
C GLY A 447 4.31 14.48 1.44
N TYR A 448 4.26 13.15 1.20
CA TYR A 448 5.31 12.23 1.62
C TYR A 448 6.64 12.52 0.94
N ALA A 449 6.66 12.66 -0.38
CA ALA A 449 7.90 12.96 -1.12
C ALA A 449 8.56 14.25 -0.64
N ILE A 450 7.79 15.29 -0.38
CA ILE A 450 8.30 16.55 0.19
C ILE A 450 8.88 16.32 1.59
N HIS A 451 8.20 15.51 2.42
CA HIS A 451 8.71 15.16 3.74
C HIS A 451 10.05 14.42 3.65
N VAL A 452 10.13 13.36 2.82
CA VAL A 452 11.37 12.59 2.59
C VAL A 452 12.49 13.53 2.14
N LEU A 453 12.25 14.42 1.18
CA LEU A 453 13.27 15.38 0.72
C LEU A 453 13.76 16.30 1.85
N LYS A 454 12.87 16.74 2.75
CA LYS A 454 13.23 17.62 3.87
C LYS A 454 13.98 16.88 4.98
N THR A 455 13.68 15.61 5.21
CA THR A 455 14.16 14.87 6.38
C THR A 455 15.25 13.84 6.04
N TRP A 456 15.49 13.53 4.77
CA TRP A 456 16.43 12.51 4.29
C TRP A 456 17.79 12.53 4.99
N ASP A 457 18.38 13.71 5.13
CA ASP A 457 19.71 13.89 5.72
C ASP A 457 19.67 14.58 7.10
N SER A 458 18.50 14.65 7.72
CA SER A 458 18.36 15.24 9.04
C SER A 458 19.11 14.38 10.07
N PRO A 459 20.10 14.92 10.79
CA PRO A 459 20.81 14.17 11.83
C PRO A 459 19.89 13.75 12.99
N ARG A 460 18.72 14.41 13.12
CA ARG A 460 17.68 14.05 14.09
C ARG A 460 17.01 12.71 13.74
N ASN A 461 16.99 12.30 12.48
CA ASN A 461 16.47 10.99 12.10
C ASN A 461 17.41 9.83 12.50
N ARG A 462 18.62 10.14 12.99
CA ARG A 462 19.57 9.16 13.57
C ARG A 462 19.25 8.77 15.02
N GLU A 463 18.19 9.34 15.60
CA GLU A 463 17.74 9.07 16.96
C GLU A 463 16.83 7.85 16.93
N GLY A 464 17.31 6.68 17.35
CA GLY A 464 16.55 5.42 17.37
C GLY A 464 15.49 5.39 18.48
N PRO A 465 14.34 4.72 18.30
CA PRO A 465 13.44 4.47 19.41
C PRO A 465 14.05 3.39 20.30
N PHE A 466 13.72 3.40 21.59
CA PHE A 466 14.19 2.38 22.50
C PHE A 466 13.12 2.02 23.54
N VAL A 467 13.22 0.79 24.04
CA VAL A 467 12.35 0.24 25.06
C VAL A 467 13.19 -0.09 26.28
N PHE A 468 12.69 0.17 27.47
CA PHE A 468 13.37 -0.19 28.71
C PHE A 468 12.45 -0.89 29.69
N HIS A 469 13.05 -1.63 30.60
CA HIS A 469 12.41 -2.25 31.75
C HIS A 469 13.11 -1.75 33.01
N GLU A 470 12.37 -1.05 33.86
CA GLU A 470 12.97 -0.34 34.99
C GLU A 470 13.51 -1.29 36.06
N GLU A 471 12.75 -2.31 36.44
CA GLU A 471 13.19 -3.28 37.47
C GLU A 471 14.43 -4.08 37.05
N CYS A 472 14.53 -4.44 35.76
CA CYS A 472 15.70 -5.09 35.21
C CYS A 472 16.83 -4.12 34.85
N ASN A 473 16.68 -2.82 35.03
CA ASN A 473 17.68 -1.82 34.64
C ASN A 473 18.25 -2.08 33.23
N ALA A 474 17.38 -2.43 32.28
CA ALA A 474 17.78 -2.93 30.97
C ALA A 474 17.00 -2.23 29.86
N LEU A 475 17.64 -2.05 28.71
CA LEU A 475 17.03 -1.42 27.55
C LEU A 475 17.44 -2.07 26.23
N HIS A 476 16.58 -1.93 25.25
CA HIS A 476 16.79 -2.38 23.89
C HIS A 476 16.60 -1.20 22.92
N VAL A 477 17.60 -1.00 22.06
CA VAL A 477 17.61 0.04 21.03
C VAL A 477 17.16 -0.57 19.70
N ALA A 478 16.23 0.08 19.01
CA ALA A 478 15.82 -0.31 17.67
C ALA A 478 16.60 0.42 16.57
N LEU A 479 16.46 -0.07 15.34
CA LEU A 479 17.02 0.56 14.14
C LEU A 479 16.51 1.99 13.98
N SER A 480 17.46 2.91 13.85
CA SER A 480 17.17 4.28 13.46
C SER A 480 16.67 4.33 12.01
N PRO A 481 15.56 5.04 11.72
CA PRO A 481 14.97 5.13 10.39
C PRO A 481 15.73 6.10 9.48
N TRP A 482 16.95 6.47 9.88
CA TRP A 482 17.79 7.35 9.10
C TRP A 482 17.95 6.78 7.69
N ARG A 483 17.67 7.62 6.70
CA ARG A 483 17.71 7.25 5.27
C ARG A 483 16.93 5.98 4.94
N ASP A 484 15.83 5.74 5.66
CA ASP A 484 14.94 4.58 5.49
C ASP A 484 15.70 3.23 5.46
N TYR A 485 16.77 3.11 6.25
CA TYR A 485 17.66 1.94 6.35
C TYR A 485 18.44 1.60 5.08
N LEU A 486 18.43 2.45 4.06
CA LEU A 486 19.19 2.25 2.82
C LEU A 486 20.70 2.40 3.03
N ASP A 487 21.09 2.83 4.22
CA ASP A 487 22.46 3.01 4.66
C ASP A 487 23.16 1.74 5.18
N LEU A 488 22.42 0.71 5.59
CA LEU A 488 22.99 -0.57 6.04
C LEU A 488 23.81 -1.27 4.94
N SER A 489 24.98 -1.84 5.29
CA SER A 489 25.98 -2.34 4.31
C SER A 489 25.89 -3.84 3.96
N GLU A 490 25.02 -4.58 4.63
CA GLU A 490 24.99 -6.05 4.84
C GLU A 490 24.87 -6.95 3.58
N TYR A 491 25.61 -6.70 2.49
CA TYR A 491 25.54 -7.45 1.24
C TYR A 491 24.18 -7.34 0.53
N ALA A 492 24.04 -6.25 -0.23
CA ALA A 492 23.12 -6.04 -1.35
C ALA A 492 22.45 -4.67 -1.29
N ARG A 493 23.15 -3.53 -1.32
CA ARG A 493 22.40 -2.27 -1.55
C ARG A 493 21.66 -2.34 -2.88
N ALA A 494 22.36 -2.77 -3.93
CA ALA A 494 21.77 -2.99 -5.25
C ALA A 494 20.77 -4.16 -5.28
N PHE A 495 21.04 -5.29 -4.61
CA PHE A 495 20.08 -6.42 -4.59
C PHE A 495 18.93 -6.22 -3.61
N ARG A 496 19.08 -5.45 -2.53
CA ARG A 496 18.00 -4.98 -1.67
C ARG A 496 17.18 -3.96 -2.43
N ILE A 497 17.78 -2.99 -3.14
CA ILE A 497 17.08 -2.07 -4.07
C ILE A 497 16.38 -2.85 -5.21
N ALA A 498 17.00 -3.88 -5.78
CA ALA A 498 16.38 -4.69 -6.83
C ALA A 498 15.23 -5.52 -6.26
N LYS A 499 15.45 -6.23 -5.15
CA LYS A 499 14.41 -6.92 -4.38
C LYS A 499 13.30 -5.95 -3.99
N MET A 500 13.66 -4.74 -3.60
CA MET A 500 12.75 -3.66 -3.27
C MET A 500 11.87 -3.31 -4.49
N VAL A 501 12.48 -2.97 -5.64
CA VAL A 501 11.81 -2.56 -6.90
C VAL A 501 10.94 -3.67 -7.50
N PHE A 502 11.41 -4.91 -7.45
CA PHE A 502 10.77 -6.04 -8.11
C PHE A 502 9.87 -6.88 -7.18
N ASN A 503 10.00 -6.79 -5.85
CA ASN A 503 9.17 -7.55 -4.90
C ASN A 503 7.92 -6.85 -4.34
N ALA A 504 7.67 -5.61 -4.74
CA ALA A 504 6.60 -4.76 -4.22
C ALA A 504 5.19 -5.18 -4.67
#